data_AF-K1QQK0-F1
#
_entry.id   AF-K1QQK0-F1
#
_cell.length_a   1.000
_cell.length_b   1.000
_cell.length_c   1.000
_cell.angle_alpha   90.00
_cell.angle_beta   90.00
_cell.angle_gamma   90.00
#
_symmetry.space_group_name_H-M   'P 1'
#
loop_
_entity.id
_entity.type
_entity.pdbx_description
1 polymer ?
#
loop_
_entity_poly.entity_id
_entity_poly.type
_entity_poly.pdbx_seq_one_letter_code
_entity_poly.pdbx_strand_id
1 'polypeptide(L)'
;MATGGNMDWRIGRNVVQCNKYMLDHEVEGDVTFVVGGEEIRAHRYMLISRSAVFQSQFTRQRMSQEIQVEDIEPHIFKKMLHHQREGSYKVNLKILEDGAVKKAIPNKEFVSDGRQKYHLIRIIPPYHFMADVVYTVEMVMKGPTSFYGKSGKEMVTEEDVTFTFIPNDNGLNGTNTSIGQFPGFVFEKDE
;
A
#
# COMPACT_ATOMS: atom_id res chain seq x y z
N MET A 1 -20.40 -30.68 25.65
CA MET A 1 -21.19 -29.63 24.94
C MET A 1 -20.20 -28.65 24.33
N ALA A 2 -19.98 -28.70 23.02
CA ALA A 2 -19.11 -27.74 22.33
C ALA A 2 -19.98 -26.56 21.86
N THR A 3 -19.81 -25.42 22.52
CA THR A 3 -20.49 -24.17 22.22
C THR A 3 -19.72 -23.38 21.17
N GLY A 4 -20.41 -22.93 20.12
CA GLY A 4 -20.00 -21.82 19.27
C GLY A 4 -19.10 -22.19 18.09
N GLY A 5 -19.62 -22.07 16.87
CA GLY A 5 -18.90 -22.28 15.62
C GLY A 5 -17.69 -21.35 15.48
N ASN A 6 -16.51 -21.86 15.80
CA ASN A 6 -15.27 -21.20 15.43
C ASN A 6 -14.99 -21.58 13.96
N MET A 7 -15.45 -20.73 13.04
CA MET A 7 -15.17 -20.89 11.61
C MET A 7 -13.67 -21.08 11.42
N ASP A 8 -13.26 -22.15 10.73
CA ASP A 8 -11.85 -22.38 10.43
C ASP A 8 -11.32 -21.18 9.64
N TRP A 9 -10.43 -20.40 10.27
CA TRP A 9 -9.85 -19.20 9.70
C TRP A 9 -8.98 -19.49 8.47
N ARG A 10 -8.76 -20.75 8.09
CA ARG A 10 -8.06 -21.09 6.85
C ARG A 10 -8.97 -21.11 5.63
N ILE A 11 -10.28 -21.30 5.81
CA ILE A 11 -11.23 -21.45 4.71
C ILE A 11 -11.27 -20.18 3.85
N GLY A 12 -11.09 -20.35 2.53
CA GLY A 12 -11.11 -19.27 1.55
C GLY A 12 -9.85 -18.40 1.51
N ARG A 13 -8.79 -18.75 2.25
CA ARG A 13 -7.51 -18.02 2.27
C ARG A 13 -6.40 -18.83 1.58
N ASN A 14 -5.53 -18.17 0.83
CA ASN A 14 -4.28 -18.76 0.33
C ASN A 14 -3.17 -18.69 1.40
N VAL A 15 -2.01 -19.29 1.14
CA VAL A 15 -0.90 -19.35 2.11
C VAL A 15 -0.45 -17.96 2.58
N VAL A 16 -0.37 -16.97 1.70
CA VAL A 16 0.03 -15.59 2.06
C VAL A 16 -1.00 -14.98 3.01
N GLN A 17 -2.28 -15.14 2.72
CA GLN A 17 -3.38 -14.68 3.57
C GLN A 17 -3.41 -15.41 4.92
N CYS A 18 -3.09 -16.70 4.94
CA CYS A 18 -2.97 -17.48 6.17
C CYS A 18 -1.78 -17.02 7.03
N ASN A 19 -0.60 -16.84 6.43
CA ASN A 19 0.58 -16.34 7.12
C ASN A 19 0.35 -14.95 7.71
N LYS A 20 -0.34 -14.08 6.96
CA LYS A 20 -0.78 -12.79 7.47
C LYS A 20 -1.71 -12.95 8.68
N TYR A 21 -2.72 -13.80 8.59
CA TYR A 21 -3.64 -14.03 9.70
C TYR A 21 -2.89 -14.53 10.96
N MET A 22 -1.97 -15.48 10.80
CA MET A 22 -1.17 -16.01 11.90
C MET A 22 -0.31 -14.93 12.56
N LEU A 23 0.31 -14.05 11.78
CA LEU A 23 1.11 -12.94 12.31
C LEU A 23 0.24 -11.87 12.99
N ASP A 24 -0.89 -11.49 12.38
CA ASP A 24 -1.81 -10.45 12.90
C ASP A 24 -2.49 -10.86 14.22
N HIS A 25 -2.68 -12.17 14.44
CA HIS A 25 -3.35 -12.72 15.62
C HIS A 25 -2.41 -13.55 16.51
N GLU A 26 -1.10 -13.50 16.24
CA GLU A 26 -0.06 -14.16 17.05
C GLU A 26 -0.26 -15.69 17.23
N VAL A 27 -0.92 -16.32 16.24
CA VAL A 27 -1.28 -17.76 16.28
C VAL A 27 -0.02 -18.61 16.15
N GLU A 28 0.28 -19.42 17.17
CA GLU A 28 1.38 -20.41 17.17
C GLU A 28 2.76 -19.82 16.80
N GLY A 29 3.07 -18.58 17.22
CA GLY A 29 4.40 -17.99 17.02
C GLY A 29 5.52 -18.79 17.70
N ASP A 30 6.66 -18.96 17.03
CA ASP A 30 7.84 -19.72 17.51
C ASP A 30 8.98 -18.83 18.06
N VAL A 31 8.74 -17.52 18.12
CA VAL A 31 9.58 -16.52 18.78
C VAL A 31 8.70 -15.46 19.44
N THR A 32 9.12 -14.98 20.60
CA THR A 32 8.49 -13.91 21.37
C THR A 32 9.49 -12.77 21.49
N PHE A 33 9.07 -11.56 21.12
CA PHE A 33 9.82 -10.34 21.36
C PHE A 33 9.24 -9.63 22.58
N VAL A 34 10.09 -9.23 23.50
CA VAL A 34 9.72 -8.37 24.62
C VAL A 34 10.16 -6.96 24.25
N VAL A 35 9.20 -6.09 24.01
CA VAL A 35 9.41 -4.74 23.49
C VAL A 35 8.74 -3.77 24.43
N GLY A 36 9.51 -2.91 25.12
CA GLY A 36 8.95 -1.98 26.11
C GLY A 36 8.07 -2.65 27.18
N GLY A 37 8.31 -3.93 27.50
CA GLY A 37 7.51 -4.74 28.41
C GLY A 37 6.29 -5.45 27.80
N GLU A 38 5.98 -5.23 26.52
CA GLU A 38 4.96 -6.00 25.80
C GLU A 38 5.57 -7.26 25.15
N GLU A 39 4.94 -8.41 25.35
CA GLU A 39 5.23 -9.63 24.60
C GLU A 39 4.52 -9.60 23.24
N ILE A 40 5.29 -9.89 22.18
CA ILE A 40 4.81 -9.91 20.80
C ILE A 40 5.30 -11.20 20.16
N ARG A 41 4.39 -12.12 19.83
CA ARG A 41 4.75 -13.39 19.19
C ARG A 41 4.81 -13.25 17.67
N ALA A 42 5.76 -13.94 17.06
CA ALA A 42 5.95 -13.96 15.61
C ALA A 42 6.52 -15.30 15.13
N HIS A 43 6.78 -15.41 13.83
CA HIS A 43 7.25 -16.64 13.19
C HIS A 43 8.63 -16.43 12.57
N ARG A 44 9.64 -17.15 13.06
CA ARG A 44 11.04 -17.06 12.62
C ARG A 44 11.16 -17.22 11.12
N TYR A 45 10.46 -18.21 10.52
CA TYR A 45 10.53 -18.44 9.07
C TYR A 45 10.04 -17.22 8.27
N MET A 46 8.99 -16.52 8.74
CA MET A 46 8.47 -15.31 8.10
C MET A 46 9.49 -14.16 8.21
N LEU A 47 10.14 -14.03 9.37
CA LEU A 47 11.11 -12.96 9.63
C LEU A 47 12.42 -13.15 8.86
N ILE A 48 12.99 -14.36 8.84
CA ILE A 48 14.24 -14.64 8.10
C ILE A 48 14.04 -14.52 6.58
N SER A 49 12.84 -14.83 6.08
CA SER A 49 12.55 -14.71 4.64
C SER A 49 12.67 -13.29 4.11
N ARG A 50 12.63 -12.28 5.01
CA ARG A 50 12.64 -10.85 4.65
C ARG A 50 13.75 -10.04 5.30
N SER A 51 14.56 -10.64 6.17
CA SER A 51 15.61 -9.94 6.92
C SER A 51 16.80 -10.85 7.20
N ALA A 52 17.93 -10.54 6.55
CA ALA A 52 19.22 -11.18 6.85
C ALA A 52 19.69 -10.91 8.29
N VAL A 53 19.23 -9.80 8.90
CA VAL A 53 19.49 -9.50 10.31
C VAL A 53 18.78 -10.52 11.20
N PHE A 54 17.49 -10.79 10.96
CA PHE A 54 16.77 -11.83 11.71
C PHE A 54 17.36 -13.22 11.44
N GLN A 55 17.76 -13.53 10.21
CA GLN A 55 18.45 -14.79 9.89
C GLN A 55 19.73 -14.96 10.72
N SER A 56 20.57 -13.93 10.77
CA SER A 56 21.80 -13.93 11.55
C SER A 56 21.53 -14.04 13.04
N GLN A 57 20.55 -13.29 13.55
CA GLN A 57 20.17 -13.27 14.96
C GLN A 57 19.69 -14.65 15.43
N PHE A 58 18.74 -15.27 14.72
CA PHE A 58 18.22 -16.59 15.11
C PHE A 58 19.21 -17.72 14.89
N THR A 59 20.18 -17.55 13.98
CA THR A 59 21.27 -18.51 13.83
C THR A 59 22.20 -18.47 15.04
N ARG A 60 22.46 -17.27 15.59
CA ARG A 60 23.28 -17.09 16.80
C ARG A 60 22.54 -17.52 18.08
N GLN A 61 21.23 -17.30 18.13
CA GLN A 61 20.39 -17.54 19.31
C GLN A 61 19.37 -18.67 19.07
N ARG A 62 19.80 -19.80 18.48
CA ARG A 62 18.89 -20.90 18.07
C ARG A 62 17.94 -21.36 19.17
N MET A 63 18.43 -21.40 20.42
CA MET A 63 17.69 -21.91 21.58
C MET A 63 16.80 -20.87 22.28
N SER A 64 16.95 -19.57 22.00
CA SER A 64 16.16 -18.55 22.71
C SER A 64 14.82 -18.33 22.05
N GLN A 65 13.73 -18.65 22.75
CA GLN A 65 12.38 -18.32 22.30
C GLN A 65 12.01 -16.87 22.58
N GLU A 66 12.76 -16.17 23.43
CA GLU A 66 12.51 -14.80 23.84
C GLU A 66 13.65 -13.87 23.40
N ILE A 67 13.31 -12.68 22.90
CA ILE A 67 14.27 -11.65 22.46
C ILE A 67 13.84 -10.29 23.01
N GLN A 68 14.70 -9.67 23.80
CA GLN A 68 14.51 -8.32 24.32
C GLN A 68 14.83 -7.27 23.25
N VAL A 69 13.99 -6.24 23.12
CA VAL A 69 14.19 -5.12 22.20
C VAL A 69 14.00 -3.81 22.96
N GLU A 70 15.08 -3.08 23.19
CA GLU A 70 15.12 -1.96 24.15
C GLU A 70 14.90 -0.57 23.52
N ASP A 71 15.01 -0.44 22.19
CA ASP A 71 15.03 0.85 21.48
C ASP A 71 13.85 1.10 20.53
N ILE A 72 12.68 0.52 20.81
CA ILE A 72 11.51 0.67 19.94
C ILE A 72 10.20 0.57 20.73
N GLU A 73 9.24 1.43 20.39
CA GLU A 73 7.90 1.34 20.96
C GLU A 73 7.17 0.10 20.40
N PRO A 74 6.36 -0.60 21.23
CA PRO A 74 5.67 -1.83 20.81
C PRO A 74 4.86 -1.67 19.52
N HIS A 75 4.15 -0.55 19.37
CA HIS A 75 3.33 -0.31 18.19
C HIS A 75 4.16 -0.07 16.93
N ILE A 76 5.39 0.47 17.05
CA ILE A 76 6.30 0.66 15.92
C ILE A 76 6.87 -0.70 15.52
N PHE A 77 7.24 -1.53 16.50
CA PHE A 77 7.71 -2.88 16.25
C PHE A 77 6.65 -3.75 15.57
N LYS A 78 5.40 -3.74 16.06
CA LYS A 78 4.26 -4.42 15.38
C LYS A 78 4.14 -3.95 13.92
N LYS A 79 4.19 -2.63 13.66
CA LYS A 79 4.18 -2.11 12.28
C LYS A 79 5.36 -2.61 11.44
N MET A 80 6.55 -2.76 12.02
CA MET A 80 7.72 -3.32 11.34
C MET A 80 7.50 -4.80 10.98
N LEU A 81 6.95 -5.61 11.88
CA LEU A 81 6.61 -7.01 11.61
C LEU A 81 5.58 -7.14 10.48
N HIS A 82 4.54 -6.28 10.51
CA HIS A 82 3.48 -6.25 9.50
C HIS A 82 3.86 -5.49 8.22
N HIS A 83 5.09 -4.98 8.08
CA HIS A 83 5.52 -4.25 6.89
C HIS A 83 5.64 -5.16 5.64
N GLN A 84 5.37 -6.46 5.77
CA GLN A 84 5.07 -7.34 4.64
C GLN A 84 3.65 -7.07 4.11
N ARG A 85 3.40 -5.87 3.60
CA ARG A 85 2.14 -5.54 2.93
C ARG A 85 2.32 -5.74 1.44
N GLU A 86 2.30 -6.99 1.00
CA GLU A 86 1.91 -7.27 -0.37
C GLU A 86 0.42 -6.88 -0.50
N GLY A 87 0.18 -5.72 -1.11
CA GLY A 87 -1.15 -5.21 -1.38
C GLY A 87 -1.50 -5.44 -2.83
N SER A 88 -2.55 -6.25 -3.07
CA SER A 88 -3.18 -6.33 -4.37
C SER A 88 -4.19 -5.20 -4.52
N TYR A 89 -4.08 -4.47 -5.63
CA TYR A 89 -4.94 -3.34 -5.96
C TYR A 89 -5.61 -3.58 -7.30
N LYS A 90 -6.89 -3.25 -7.37
CA LYS A 90 -7.67 -3.18 -8.60
C LYS A 90 -8.10 -1.74 -8.84
N VAL A 91 -7.76 -1.22 -10.01
CA VAL A 91 -7.97 0.17 -10.38
C VAL A 91 -8.84 0.28 -11.63
N ASN A 92 -9.78 1.22 -11.60
CA ASN A 92 -10.47 1.71 -12.77
C ASN A 92 -10.15 3.19 -12.92
N LEU A 93 -9.60 3.60 -14.06
CA LEU A 93 -9.27 4.98 -14.37
C LEU A 93 -10.14 5.50 -15.50
N LYS A 94 -10.58 6.75 -15.41
CA LYS A 94 -11.28 7.47 -16.48
C LYS A 94 -10.68 8.84 -16.68
N ILE A 95 -10.67 9.28 -17.93
CA ILE A 95 -10.39 10.67 -18.32
C ILE A 95 -11.68 11.22 -18.90
N LEU A 96 -12.11 12.34 -18.34
CA LEU A 96 -13.31 13.06 -18.76
C LEU A 96 -12.93 14.47 -19.22
N GLU A 97 -13.70 14.98 -20.16
CA GLU A 97 -13.66 16.34 -20.69
C GLU A 97 -15.12 16.78 -20.79
N ASP A 98 -15.46 17.92 -20.18
CA ASP A 98 -16.83 18.42 -20.04
C ASP A 98 -17.83 17.37 -19.50
N GLY A 99 -17.37 16.53 -18.57
CA GLY A 99 -18.16 15.46 -17.95
C GLY A 99 -18.39 14.23 -18.85
N ALA A 100 -17.97 14.26 -20.10
CA ALA A 100 -18.03 13.11 -21.00
C ALA A 100 -16.78 12.24 -20.86
N VAL A 101 -16.94 10.92 -20.74
CA VAL A 101 -15.82 9.97 -20.68
C VAL A 101 -15.16 9.88 -22.05
N LYS A 102 -13.91 10.34 -22.16
CA LYS A 102 -13.11 10.25 -23.39
C LYS A 102 -12.22 9.01 -23.42
N LYS A 103 -11.77 8.56 -22.25
CA LYS A 103 -10.95 7.34 -22.12
C LYS A 103 -11.29 6.62 -20.82
N ALA A 104 -11.31 5.29 -20.88
CA ALA A 104 -11.42 4.43 -19.70
C ALA A 104 -10.37 3.32 -19.73
N ILE A 105 -9.77 3.04 -18.57
CA ILE A 105 -8.88 1.89 -18.33
C ILE A 105 -9.51 1.07 -17.19
N PRO A 106 -10.34 0.08 -17.52
CA PRO A 106 -11.01 -0.73 -16.51
C PRO A 106 -10.11 -1.86 -15.99
N ASN A 107 -10.36 -2.29 -14.77
CA ASN A 107 -9.84 -3.52 -14.18
C ASN A 107 -8.31 -3.68 -14.27
N LYS A 108 -7.54 -2.59 -14.12
CA LYS A 108 -6.09 -2.69 -14.03
C LYS A 108 -5.72 -3.23 -12.66
N GLU A 109 -5.04 -4.37 -12.63
CA GLU A 109 -4.60 -5.01 -11.39
C GLU A 109 -3.08 -4.87 -11.24
N PHE A 110 -2.64 -4.60 -10.03
CA PHE A 110 -1.22 -4.61 -9.68
C PHE A 110 -1.01 -5.02 -8.23
N VAL A 111 0.22 -5.44 -7.94
CA VAL A 111 0.67 -5.77 -6.60
C VAL A 111 1.76 -4.79 -6.20
N SER A 112 1.68 -4.27 -4.97
CA SER A 112 2.75 -3.49 -4.36
C SER A 112 3.26 -4.24 -3.14
N ASP A 113 4.58 -4.36 -3.01
CA ASP A 113 5.26 -4.90 -1.83
C ASP A 113 5.62 -3.81 -0.81
N GLY A 114 5.15 -2.58 -1.04
CA GLY A 114 5.44 -1.39 -0.22
C GLY A 114 6.84 -0.79 -0.41
N ARG A 115 7.71 -1.39 -1.23
CA ARG A 115 9.08 -0.88 -1.44
C ARG A 115 9.13 0.21 -2.51
N GLN A 116 8.30 0.09 -3.55
CA GLN A 116 8.20 1.09 -4.59
C GLN A 116 7.42 2.31 -4.10
N LYS A 117 8.02 3.50 -4.24
CA LYS A 117 7.39 4.76 -3.82
C LYS A 117 6.08 5.03 -4.57
N TYR A 118 6.05 4.69 -5.87
CA TYR A 118 4.91 4.89 -6.75
C TYR A 118 4.71 3.68 -7.67
N HIS A 119 3.47 3.44 -8.09
CA HIS A 119 3.15 2.44 -9.10
C HIS A 119 2.56 3.13 -10.34
N LEU A 120 3.18 2.94 -11.50
CA LEU A 120 2.79 3.61 -12.73
C LEU A 120 1.59 2.90 -13.40
N ILE A 121 0.49 3.61 -13.56
CA ILE A 121 -0.65 3.15 -14.36
C ILE A 121 -0.52 3.73 -15.76
N ARG A 122 -0.06 2.91 -16.70
CA ARG A 122 0.12 3.32 -18.09
C ARG A 122 -1.21 3.40 -18.83
N ILE A 123 -1.39 4.48 -19.58
CA ILE A 123 -2.50 4.66 -20.53
C ILE A 123 -1.99 4.20 -21.90
N ILE A 124 -2.58 3.15 -22.47
CA ILE A 124 -2.16 2.56 -23.74
C ILE A 124 -3.35 2.49 -24.70
N PRO A 125 -3.25 3.05 -25.92
CA PRO A 125 -2.23 4.03 -26.33
C PRO A 125 -2.29 5.29 -25.44
N PRO A 126 -1.23 6.12 -25.39
CA PRO A 126 -1.24 7.40 -24.67
C PRO A 126 -2.47 8.24 -25.02
N TYR A 127 -3.01 8.94 -24.03
CA TYR A 127 -4.10 9.89 -24.28
C TYR A 127 -3.50 11.26 -24.54
N HIS A 128 -3.86 11.88 -25.66
CA HIS A 128 -3.39 13.20 -26.04
C HIS A 128 -4.25 14.27 -25.36
N PHE A 129 -3.61 15.14 -24.58
CA PHE A 129 -4.26 16.24 -23.87
C PHE A 129 -3.98 17.54 -24.61
N MET A 130 -5.03 18.26 -24.97
CA MET A 130 -4.91 19.59 -25.57
C MET A 130 -4.62 20.65 -24.51
N ALA A 131 -3.75 21.60 -24.85
CA ALA A 131 -3.53 22.81 -24.04
C ALA A 131 -4.85 23.58 -23.83
N ASP A 132 -4.97 24.25 -22.69
CA ASP A 132 -6.12 25.09 -22.32
C ASP A 132 -7.48 24.37 -22.26
N VAL A 133 -7.49 23.03 -22.21
CA VAL A 133 -8.69 22.23 -21.97
C VAL A 133 -8.66 21.64 -20.57
N VAL A 134 -9.80 21.70 -19.88
CA VAL A 134 -9.94 21.14 -18.53
C VAL A 134 -10.35 19.67 -18.60
N TYR A 135 -9.55 18.81 -17.95
CA TYR A 135 -9.83 17.38 -17.86
C TYR A 135 -10.05 16.97 -16.41
N THR A 136 -10.94 16.00 -16.22
CA THR A 136 -11.09 15.29 -14.93
C THR A 136 -10.47 13.90 -15.06
N VAL A 137 -9.52 13.58 -14.17
CA VAL A 137 -8.96 12.24 -14.04
C VAL A 137 -9.58 11.56 -12.81
N GLU A 138 -10.45 10.58 -13.06
CA GLU A 138 -11.09 9.81 -11.99
C GLU A 138 -10.41 8.45 -11.84
N MET A 139 -10.14 8.05 -10.59
CA MET A 139 -9.63 6.73 -10.28
C MET A 139 -10.40 6.11 -9.11
N VAL A 140 -10.94 4.91 -9.34
CA VAL A 140 -11.48 4.06 -8.28
C VAL A 140 -10.49 2.94 -8.02
N MET A 141 -9.85 2.99 -6.86
CA MET A 141 -8.90 1.97 -6.38
C MET A 141 -9.53 1.13 -5.28
N LYS A 142 -9.49 -0.19 -5.44
CA LYS A 142 -9.88 -1.17 -4.41
C LYS A 142 -8.65 -1.96 -3.99
N GLY A 143 -8.40 -2.05 -2.70
CA GLY A 143 -7.27 -2.77 -2.12
C GLY A 143 -7.07 -2.40 -0.65
N PRO A 144 -6.00 -2.88 -0.02
CA PRO A 144 -5.59 -2.46 1.32
C PRO A 144 -5.27 -0.94 1.38
N THR A 145 -5.08 -0.41 2.59
CA THR A 145 -4.67 0.99 2.76
C THR A 145 -3.35 1.29 2.04
N SER A 146 -3.35 2.31 1.18
CA SER A 146 -2.17 2.82 0.48
C SER A 146 -1.58 4.06 1.16
N PHE A 147 -0.36 4.43 0.76
CA PHE A 147 0.22 5.73 1.09
C PHE A 147 -0.47 6.86 0.31
N TYR A 148 -0.36 8.09 0.81
CA TYR A 148 -0.90 9.30 0.17
C TYR A 148 0.09 10.47 0.33
N GLY A 149 0.03 11.43 -0.58
CA GLY A 149 0.86 12.65 -0.55
C GLY A 149 0.25 13.76 0.32
N LYS A 150 1.09 14.67 0.82
CA LYS A 150 0.72 15.90 1.53
C LYS A 150 1.48 17.09 0.91
N SER A 151 1.03 18.31 1.20
CA SER A 151 1.64 19.56 0.72
C SER A 151 1.64 19.68 -0.81
N GLY A 152 0.50 19.33 -1.42
CA GLY A 152 0.30 19.47 -2.85
C GLY A 152 0.34 20.94 -3.30
N LYS A 153 0.49 21.12 -4.61
CA LYS A 153 0.60 22.43 -5.27
C LYS A 153 -0.54 22.55 -6.28
N GLU A 154 -1.18 23.70 -6.32
CA GLU A 154 -2.23 23.99 -7.31
C GLU A 154 -1.64 24.15 -8.72
N MET A 155 -0.37 24.54 -8.83
CA MET A 155 0.31 24.70 -10.10
C MET A 155 1.70 24.09 -10.05
N VAL A 156 2.03 23.33 -11.09
CA VAL A 156 3.36 22.74 -11.29
C VAL A 156 3.78 22.98 -12.72
N THR A 157 4.89 23.69 -12.90
CA THR A 157 5.52 23.86 -14.21
C THR A 157 6.72 22.93 -14.28
N GLU A 158 6.74 22.07 -15.29
CA GLU A 158 7.89 21.25 -15.66
C GLU A 158 8.30 21.66 -17.08
N GLU A 159 9.54 22.11 -17.23
CA GLU A 159 10.04 22.74 -18.46
C GLU A 159 9.17 23.93 -18.90
N ASP A 160 8.40 23.78 -19.97
CA ASP A 160 7.47 24.80 -20.48
C ASP A 160 6.00 24.34 -20.46
N VAL A 161 5.71 23.22 -19.80
CA VAL A 161 4.33 22.73 -19.59
C VAL A 161 3.89 23.04 -18.16
N THR A 162 2.83 23.84 -18.04
CA THR A 162 2.22 24.18 -16.76
C THR A 162 0.95 23.37 -16.54
N PHE A 163 0.96 22.53 -15.50
CA PHE A 163 -0.23 21.84 -15.01
C PHE A 163 -0.87 22.68 -13.91
N THR A 164 -2.18 22.92 -14.05
CA THR A 164 -3.01 23.56 -13.02
C THR A 164 -4.01 22.53 -12.49
N PHE A 165 -3.99 22.30 -11.19
CA PHE A 165 -4.86 21.36 -10.48
C PHE A 165 -6.03 22.10 -9.86
N ILE A 166 -7.23 21.78 -10.34
CA ILE A 166 -8.47 22.37 -9.84
C ILE A 166 -9.04 21.45 -8.74
N PRO A 167 -9.33 21.96 -7.54
CA PRO A 167 -9.95 21.16 -6.50
C PRO A 167 -11.34 20.69 -6.95
N ASN A 168 -11.64 19.42 -6.65
CA ASN A 168 -12.97 18.88 -6.83
C ASN A 168 -13.62 18.74 -5.45
N ASP A 169 -14.43 19.73 -5.07
CA ASP A 169 -15.13 19.78 -3.77
C ASP A 169 -16.16 18.64 -3.60
N ASN A 170 -16.51 17.97 -4.70
CA ASN A 170 -17.36 16.77 -4.69
C ASN A 170 -16.55 15.46 -4.61
N GLY A 171 -15.24 15.54 -4.37
CA GLY A 171 -14.34 14.39 -4.28
C GLY A 171 -14.75 13.40 -3.20
N LEU A 172 -15.10 12.17 -3.60
CA LEU A 172 -15.72 11.16 -2.74
C LEU A 172 -14.76 10.49 -1.73
N ASN A 173 -13.46 10.82 -1.76
CA ASN A 173 -12.46 10.12 -0.94
C ASN A 173 -11.30 11.03 -0.47
N GLY A 174 -11.56 12.33 -0.31
CA GLY A 174 -10.65 13.27 0.36
C GLY A 174 -9.37 13.66 -0.40
N THR A 175 -9.21 13.27 -1.67
CA THR A 175 -8.11 13.78 -2.52
C THR A 175 -8.45 15.18 -3.01
N ASN A 176 -7.54 16.13 -2.80
CA ASN A 176 -7.64 17.52 -3.22
C ASN A 176 -6.25 18.08 -3.59
N THR A 177 -6.15 19.38 -3.85
CA THR A 177 -4.90 20.04 -4.27
C THR A 177 -3.78 20.01 -3.22
N SER A 178 -4.09 19.71 -1.95
CA SER A 178 -3.13 19.71 -0.84
C SER A 178 -2.75 18.30 -0.35
N ILE A 179 -3.64 17.30 -0.49
CA ILE A 179 -3.47 15.96 0.09
C ILE A 179 -4.18 14.90 -0.74
N GLY A 180 -3.62 13.69 -0.81
CA GLY A 180 -4.33 12.53 -1.34
C GLY A 180 -3.53 11.69 -2.33
N GLN A 181 -4.24 11.09 -3.28
CA GLN A 181 -3.67 10.24 -4.33
C GLN A 181 -3.22 11.07 -5.56
N PHE A 182 -2.65 10.40 -6.56
CA PHE A 182 -2.04 11.00 -7.77
C PHE A 182 -0.81 11.87 -7.47
N PRO A 183 0.30 11.27 -7.00
CA PRO A 183 1.50 12.02 -6.65
C PRO A 183 2.25 12.60 -7.87
N GLY A 184 1.87 12.23 -9.09
CA GLY A 184 2.48 12.76 -10.31
C GLY A 184 1.92 12.15 -11.58
N PHE A 185 2.24 12.80 -12.70
CA PHE A 185 1.94 12.36 -14.06
C PHE A 185 3.25 12.13 -14.81
N VAL A 186 3.23 11.17 -15.73
CA VAL A 186 4.31 10.99 -16.70
C VAL A 186 3.71 11.38 -18.05
N PHE A 187 4.34 12.34 -18.71
CA PHE A 187 3.86 12.89 -19.98
C PHE A 187 5.01 13.00 -20.97
N GLU A 188 4.63 13.14 -22.24
CA GLU A 188 5.49 13.48 -23.36
C GLU A 188 4.82 14.66 -24.06
N LYS A 189 5.63 15.62 -24.52
CA LYS A 189 5.15 16.80 -25.23
C LYS A 189 5.32 16.54 -26.72
N ASP A 190 4.27 16.78 -27.49
CA ASP A 190 4.34 16.72 -28.94
C ASP A 190 5.30 17.82 -29.46
N GLU A 191 6.09 17.50 -30.49
CA GLU A 191 7.02 18.43 -31.15
C GLU A 191 6.31 19.58 -31.87
#